data_AF-A0A914ZD93-F1
#
_entry.id   AF-A0A914ZD93-F1
#
_cell.length_a   1.000
_cell.length_b   1.000
_cell.length_c   1.000
_cell.angle_alpha   90.00
_cell.angle_beta   90.00
_cell.angle_gamma   90.00
#
_symmetry.space_group_name_H-M   'P 1'
#
loop_
_entity.id
_entity.type
_entity.pdbx_description
1 polymer ?
#
loop_
_entity_poly.entity_id
_entity_poly.type
_entity_poly.pdbx_seq_one_letter_code
_entity_poly.pdbx_strand_id
1 'polypeptide(L)'
;MEEPQKDVTAAPKETFGWDRLKRLYRGEEYLLERDLCLKMSKTSFICGFVVGGLTTKRDAEQRFDNYAVGKKFLNRRDAFRRRNDFRMLMFLKNGFKMGFRACVLTGSVMVLTTHTTIFRDYFSPLYFPIYSATACGIFAFPLGLYGQIQALSLGLTTGAVVSGLTWLYALGHDKSINDAYILFRNDYEKELTIRNEEERKIMRLMKDEKLYLRSTAFKRLKEIEEQQLLNSVEDRDDVDESSDKPAGAKKQVDAKKTPPASAPPATSVAVEKSSRV
;
A
#
# COMPACT_ATOMS: atom_id res chain seq x y z
N MET A 1 41.92 15.83 -18.29
CA MET A 1 40.67 16.53 -17.91
C MET A 1 39.73 15.44 -17.44
N GLU A 2 39.87 15.04 -16.18
CA GLU A 2 39.02 14.04 -15.55
C GLU A 2 37.79 14.74 -14.99
N GLU A 3 36.61 14.30 -15.41
CA GLU A 3 35.34 14.70 -14.80
C GLU A 3 35.28 14.11 -13.38
N PRO A 4 34.99 14.90 -12.34
CA PRO A 4 34.84 14.35 -11.01
C PRO A 4 33.55 13.53 -10.93
N GLN A 5 33.72 12.26 -10.54
CA GLN A 5 32.67 11.34 -10.12
C GLN A 5 31.68 12.05 -9.19
N LYS A 6 30.39 11.98 -9.55
CA LYS A 6 29.30 12.34 -8.63
C LYS A 6 29.30 11.33 -7.49
N ASP A 7 29.68 11.80 -6.31
CA ASP A 7 29.59 11.06 -5.06
C ASP A 7 28.15 10.59 -4.80
N VAL A 8 27.91 9.29 -4.95
CA VAL A 8 26.63 8.61 -4.66
C VAL A 8 26.48 8.31 -3.15
N THR A 9 27.32 8.87 -2.28
CA THR A 9 27.38 8.48 -0.85
C THR A 9 27.28 9.64 0.15
N ALA A 10 26.83 10.82 -0.27
CA ALA A 10 26.52 11.91 0.66
C ALA A 10 25.02 11.90 1.00
N ALA A 11 24.59 11.00 1.90
CA ALA A 11 23.35 11.22 2.63
C ALA A 11 23.44 12.62 3.28
N PRO A 12 22.55 13.58 2.97
CA PRO A 12 22.64 14.91 3.55
C PRO A 12 22.57 14.77 5.07
N LYS A 13 23.53 15.35 5.79
CA LYS A 13 23.50 15.44 7.26
C LYS A 13 22.16 16.07 7.68
N GLU A 14 21.24 15.23 8.13
CA GLU A 14 19.89 15.64 8.54
C GLU A 14 19.95 16.27 9.93
N THR A 15 20.33 17.53 10.00
CA THR A 15 20.50 18.25 11.26
C THR A 15 19.17 18.69 11.88
N PHE A 16 18.07 18.67 11.13
CA PHE A 16 16.79 19.22 11.58
C PHE A 16 15.60 18.32 11.22
N GLY A 17 14.76 17.99 12.20
CA GLY A 17 13.60 17.09 12.04
C GLY A 17 12.56 17.57 11.02
N TRP A 18 12.58 18.86 10.64
CA TRP A 18 11.75 19.40 9.58
C TRP A 18 12.19 18.97 8.18
N ASP A 19 13.48 18.72 7.94
CA ASP A 19 13.92 18.26 6.62
C ASP A 19 13.52 16.81 6.37
N ARG A 20 13.56 15.96 7.41
CA ARG A 20 12.95 14.62 7.41
C ARG A 20 11.46 14.67 7.08
N LEU A 21 10.72 15.62 7.69
CA LEU A 21 9.29 15.78 7.41
C LEU A 21 9.03 16.23 5.96
N LYS A 22 9.84 17.14 5.41
CA LYS A 22 9.70 17.58 4.02
C LYS A 22 9.91 16.43 3.04
N ARG A 23 10.79 15.46 3.33
CA ARG A 23 10.99 14.27 2.48
C ARG A 23 9.72 13.41 2.37
N LEU A 24 8.96 13.29 3.47
CA LEU A 24 7.65 12.61 3.45
C LEU A 24 6.70 13.20 2.41
N TYR A 25 6.67 14.52 2.31
CA TYR A 25 5.76 15.23 1.42
C TYR A 25 6.27 15.40 0.00
N ARG A 26 7.60 15.39 -0.20
CA ARG A 26 8.21 15.52 -1.52
C ARG A 26 7.97 14.28 -2.41
N GLY A 27 7.65 13.14 -1.80
CA GLY A 27 7.26 11.94 -2.53
C GLY A 27 8.39 11.31 -3.34
N GLU A 28 9.64 11.68 -3.05
CA GLU A 28 10.84 11.13 -3.67
C GLU A 28 11.16 9.72 -3.16
N GLU A 29 10.66 9.34 -1.97
CA GLU A 29 10.92 8.05 -1.33
C GLU A 29 9.64 7.31 -0.92
N TYR A 30 9.73 5.98 -0.98
CA TYR A 30 8.68 5.02 -0.62
C TYR A 30 8.62 4.84 0.90
N LEU A 31 7.96 5.78 1.58
CA LEU A 31 7.93 5.79 3.04
C LEU A 31 6.80 4.90 3.58
N LEU A 32 7.18 3.95 4.42
CA LEU A 32 6.30 3.06 5.21
C LEU A 32 5.11 3.82 5.80
N GLU A 33 5.42 4.97 6.36
CA GLU A 33 4.51 5.82 7.11
C GLU A 33 3.28 6.27 6.30
N ARG A 34 3.47 6.61 5.01
CA ARG A 34 2.37 7.02 4.13
C ARG A 34 1.47 5.84 3.79
N ASP A 35 2.06 4.71 3.44
CA ASP A 35 1.33 3.50 3.07
C ASP A 35 0.59 2.91 4.27
N LEU A 36 1.21 2.89 5.45
CA LEU A 36 0.59 2.48 6.70
C LEU A 36 -0.62 3.37 7.03
N CYS A 37 -0.48 4.69 6.91
CA CYS A 37 -1.60 5.61 7.14
C CYS A 37 -2.77 5.34 6.18
N LEU A 38 -2.50 5.10 4.90
CA LEU A 38 -3.53 4.78 3.90
C LEU A 38 -4.20 3.43 4.16
N LYS A 39 -3.40 2.38 4.40
CA LYS A 39 -3.89 1.03 4.71
C LYS A 39 -4.73 1.02 5.98
N MET A 40 -4.25 1.65 7.06
CA MET A 40 -4.96 1.70 8.34
C MET A 40 -6.26 2.51 8.22
N SER A 41 -6.26 3.62 7.48
CA SER A 41 -7.47 4.42 7.24
C SER A 41 -8.52 3.65 6.42
N LYS A 42 -8.09 2.91 5.38
CA LYS A 42 -8.98 2.06 4.59
C LYS A 42 -9.56 0.92 5.42
N THR A 43 -8.74 0.25 6.22
CA THR A 43 -9.17 -0.85 7.08
C THR A 43 -10.12 -0.36 8.17
N SER A 44 -9.84 0.79 8.79
CA SER A 44 -10.74 1.39 9.79
C SER A 44 -12.07 1.83 9.19
N PHE A 45 -12.07 2.34 7.95
CA PHE A 45 -13.31 2.63 7.22
C PHE A 45 -14.16 1.38 7.04
N ILE A 46 -13.58 0.27 6.56
CA ILE A 46 -14.30 -0.98 6.33
C ILE A 46 -14.80 -1.57 7.66
N CYS A 47 -13.96 -1.59 8.69
CA CYS A 47 -14.34 -2.07 10.01
C CYS A 47 -15.48 -1.23 10.61
N GLY A 48 -15.35 0.10 10.59
CA GLY A 48 -16.38 1.02 11.07
C GLY A 48 -17.69 0.94 10.26
N PHE A 49 -17.60 0.67 8.96
CA PHE A 49 -18.76 0.45 8.10
C PHE A 49 -19.53 -0.81 8.49
N VAL A 50 -18.82 -1.93 8.68
CA VAL A 50 -19.44 -3.21 9.07
C VAL A 50 -20.04 -3.10 10.47
N VAL A 51 -19.29 -2.58 11.44
CA VAL A 51 -19.76 -2.42 12.82
C VAL A 51 -20.96 -1.47 12.88
N GLY A 52 -20.89 -0.30 12.23
CA GLY A 52 -21.99 0.67 12.19
C GLY A 52 -23.24 0.15 11.49
N GLY A 53 -23.06 -0.68 10.46
CA GLY A 53 -24.17 -1.34 9.79
C GLY A 53 -24.84 -2.42 10.66
N LEU A 54 -24.05 -3.21 11.41
CA LEU A 54 -24.57 -4.26 12.29
C LEU A 54 -25.30 -3.69 13.53
N THR A 55 -24.76 -2.64 14.15
CA THR A 55 -25.38 -2.03 15.35
C THR A 55 -26.74 -1.42 15.07
N THR A 56 -26.95 -0.89 13.86
CA THR A 56 -28.21 -0.21 13.50
C THR A 56 -29.36 -1.16 13.16
N LYS A 57 -29.15 -2.49 13.17
CA LYS A 57 -30.19 -3.46 12.80
C LYS A 57 -31.43 -3.36 13.69
N ARG A 58 -31.25 -3.26 15.01
CA ARG A 58 -32.36 -3.23 15.98
C ARG A 58 -33.16 -1.94 15.86
N ASP A 59 -32.46 -0.80 15.77
CA ASP A 59 -33.08 0.51 15.59
C ASP A 59 -33.83 0.62 14.26
N ALA A 60 -33.29 0.02 13.18
CA ALA A 60 -33.94 0.01 11.88
C ALA A 60 -35.23 -0.82 11.90
N GLU A 61 -35.26 -1.94 12.63
CA GLU A 61 -36.48 -2.75 12.78
C GLU A 61 -37.57 -1.99 13.54
N GLN A 62 -37.24 -1.38 14.67
CA GLN A 62 -38.19 -0.57 15.44
C GLN A 62 -38.75 0.59 14.61
N ARG A 63 -37.91 1.28 13.83
CA ARG A 63 -38.35 2.37 12.94
C ARG A 63 -39.23 1.86 11.81
N PHE A 64 -38.95 0.67 11.27
CA PHE A 64 -39.77 0.07 10.24
C PHE A 64 -41.13 -0.33 10.79
N ASP A 65 -41.18 -0.97 11.95
CA ASP A 65 -42.42 -1.38 12.60
C ASP A 65 -43.30 -0.17 12.91
N ASN A 66 -42.73 0.90 13.47
CA ASN A 66 -43.43 2.17 13.69
C ASN A 66 -43.98 2.79 12.39
N TYR A 67 -43.26 2.66 11.27
CA TYR A 67 -43.69 3.17 9.96
C TYR A 67 -44.71 2.26 9.26
N ALA A 68 -44.71 0.98 9.59
CA ALA A 68 -45.61 -0.04 9.05
C ALA A 68 -46.96 -0.07 9.78
N VAL A 69 -47.02 0.39 11.04
CA VAL A 69 -48.29 0.56 11.79
C VAL A 69 -49.20 1.52 11.01
N GLY A 70 -50.29 0.97 10.45
CA GLY A 70 -51.29 1.72 9.68
C GLY A 70 -51.26 1.50 8.16
N LYS A 71 -50.27 0.79 7.61
CA LYS A 71 -50.22 0.45 6.17
C LYS A 71 -50.73 -0.96 5.91
N LYS A 72 -51.76 -1.10 5.08
CA LYS A 72 -52.20 -2.41 4.56
C LYS A 72 -51.27 -2.84 3.43
N PHE A 73 -50.51 -3.91 3.64
CA PHE A 73 -49.69 -4.52 2.59
C PHE A 73 -50.56 -5.41 1.70
N LEU A 74 -50.43 -5.29 0.37
CA LEU A 74 -51.17 -6.08 -0.61
C LEU A 74 -50.83 -7.57 -0.56
N ASN A 75 -49.56 -7.91 -0.23
CA ASN A 75 -49.09 -9.29 -0.17
C ASN A 75 -47.92 -9.45 0.82
N ARG A 76 -47.78 -10.63 1.43
CA ARG A 76 -46.70 -10.96 2.39
C ARG A 76 -45.31 -10.82 1.77
N ARG A 77 -45.17 -11.13 0.48
CA ARG A 77 -43.90 -10.99 -0.27
C ARG A 77 -43.48 -9.52 -0.47
N ASP A 78 -44.43 -8.63 -0.72
CA ASP A 78 -44.15 -7.19 -0.87
C ASP A 78 -43.70 -6.57 0.46
N ALA A 79 -44.37 -6.93 1.56
CA ALA A 79 -43.95 -6.52 2.91
C ALA A 79 -42.51 -6.96 3.23
N PHE A 80 -42.14 -8.19 2.86
CA PHE A 80 -40.79 -8.70 3.06
C PHE A 80 -39.74 -7.94 2.23
N ARG A 81 -40.03 -7.66 0.94
CA ARG A 81 -39.12 -6.91 0.06
C ARG A 81 -38.86 -5.50 0.59
N ARG A 82 -39.92 -4.77 0.94
CA ARG A 82 -39.80 -3.42 1.51
C ARG A 82 -39.06 -3.40 2.84
N ARG A 83 -39.24 -4.42 3.69
CA ARG A 83 -38.47 -4.56 4.93
C ARG A 83 -36.99 -4.76 4.65
N ASN A 84 -36.64 -5.57 3.66
CA ASN A 84 -35.25 -5.82 3.30
C ASN A 84 -34.59 -4.58 2.67
N ASP A 85 -35.30 -3.87 1.79
CA ASP A 85 -34.82 -2.64 1.16
C ASP A 85 -34.57 -1.56 2.22
N PHE A 86 -35.50 -1.40 3.19
CA PHE A 86 -35.31 -0.46 4.29
C PHE A 86 -34.11 -0.81 5.17
N ARG A 87 -33.92 -2.10 5.49
CA ARG A 87 -32.74 -2.57 6.23
C ARG A 87 -31.44 -2.28 5.47
N MET A 88 -31.38 -2.53 4.16
CA MET A 88 -30.21 -2.25 3.33
C MET A 88 -29.90 -0.75 3.27
N LEU A 89 -30.91 0.09 3.08
CA LEU A 89 -30.75 1.54 3.05
C LEU A 89 -30.23 2.08 4.38
N MET A 90 -30.79 1.61 5.50
CA MET A 90 -30.35 2.02 6.83
C MET A 90 -28.97 1.47 7.18
N PHE A 91 -28.65 0.25 6.75
CA PHE A 91 -27.31 -0.32 6.88
C PHE A 91 -26.28 0.52 6.14
N LEU A 92 -26.55 0.87 4.87
CA LEU A 92 -25.62 1.63 4.05
C LEU A 92 -25.44 3.07 4.55
N LYS A 93 -26.55 3.75 4.91
CA LYS A 93 -26.51 5.14 5.41
C LYS A 93 -25.77 5.24 6.74
N ASN A 94 -26.08 4.36 7.71
CA ASN A 94 -25.46 4.42 9.02
C ASN A 94 -24.05 3.81 9.02
N GLY A 95 -23.83 2.75 8.24
CA GLY A 95 -22.51 2.18 7.99
C GLY A 95 -21.56 3.20 7.38
N PHE A 96 -21.97 3.93 6.33
CA PHE A 96 -21.12 4.96 5.71
C PHE A 96 -20.80 6.09 6.68
N LYS A 97 -21.79 6.58 7.44
CA LYS A 97 -21.58 7.63 8.44
C LYS A 97 -20.60 7.21 9.53
N MET A 98 -20.72 5.98 10.06
CA MET A 98 -19.82 5.47 11.11
C MET A 98 -18.45 5.12 10.55
N GLY A 99 -18.37 4.51 9.37
CA GLY A 99 -17.12 4.21 8.68
C GLY A 99 -16.32 5.47 8.36
N PHE A 100 -16.98 6.52 7.87
CA PHE A 100 -16.32 7.81 7.61
C PHE A 100 -15.78 8.44 8.90
N ARG A 101 -16.55 8.44 9.99
CA ARG A 101 -16.09 8.94 11.30
C ARG A 101 -14.90 8.14 11.83
N ALA A 102 -14.94 6.81 11.72
CA ALA A 102 -13.83 5.94 12.11
C ALA A 102 -12.58 6.20 11.26
N CYS A 103 -12.74 6.37 9.95
CA CYS A 103 -11.65 6.71 9.03
C CYS A 103 -10.97 8.03 9.41
N VAL A 104 -11.76 9.08 9.68
CA VAL A 104 -11.22 10.40 10.06
C VAL A 104 -10.52 10.33 11.41
N LEU A 105 -11.10 9.64 12.39
CA LEU A 105 -10.52 9.49 13.72
C LEU A 105 -9.19 8.73 13.67
N THR A 106 -9.17 7.54 13.05
CA THR A 106 -7.96 6.72 12.93
C THR A 106 -6.91 7.42 12.06
N GLY A 107 -7.32 8.03 10.94
CA GLY A 107 -6.42 8.77 10.05
C GLY A 107 -5.73 9.91 10.77
N SER A 108 -6.46 10.67 11.60
CA SER A 108 -5.88 11.75 12.40
C SER A 108 -4.82 11.25 13.39
N VAL A 109 -5.08 10.14 14.09
CA VAL A 109 -4.12 9.54 15.04
C VAL A 109 -2.87 9.05 14.32
N MET A 110 -3.04 8.38 13.18
CA MET A 110 -1.92 7.89 12.38
C MET A 110 -1.07 9.03 11.85
N VAL A 111 -1.67 10.06 11.28
CA VAL A 111 -0.96 11.26 10.82
C VAL A 111 -0.15 11.88 11.95
N LEU A 112 -0.74 12.12 13.13
CA LEU A 112 -0.01 12.71 14.27
C LEU A 112 1.14 11.83 14.76
N THR A 113 0.91 10.51 14.80
CA THR A 113 1.91 9.56 15.27
C THR A 113 3.09 9.51 14.30
N THR A 114 2.81 9.32 13.02
CA THR A 114 3.78 9.35 11.92
C THR A 114 4.58 10.65 11.85
N HIS A 115 3.92 11.81 12.03
CA HIS A 115 4.61 13.09 12.02
C HIS A 115 5.60 13.18 13.18
N THR A 116 5.20 12.68 14.35
CA THR A 116 6.04 12.70 15.55
C THR A 116 7.20 11.73 15.44
N THR A 117 6.98 10.52 14.92
CA THR A 117 8.04 9.51 14.74
C THR A 117 9.11 10.02 13.78
N ILE A 118 8.72 10.62 12.65
CA ILE A 118 9.66 11.20 11.67
C ILE A 118 10.42 12.40 12.25
N PHE A 119 9.72 13.25 13.02
CA PHE A 119 10.34 14.44 13.59
C PHE A 119 11.41 14.10 14.63
N ARG A 120 11.10 13.18 15.57
CA ARG A 120 11.97 12.82 16.70
C ARG A 120 12.97 11.71 16.38
N ASP A 121 12.75 10.91 15.35
CA ASP A 121 13.56 9.75 14.98
C ASP A 121 13.77 8.76 16.15
N TYR A 122 12.82 8.76 17.09
CA TYR A 122 12.82 7.96 18.31
C TYR A 122 11.42 7.44 18.59
N PHE A 123 11.30 6.13 18.72
CA PHE A 123 10.02 5.48 18.95
C PHE A 123 9.78 5.26 20.46
N SER A 124 8.78 5.96 21.01
CA SER A 124 8.27 5.65 22.36
C SER A 124 6.86 5.07 22.26
N PRO A 125 6.59 3.90 22.88
CA PRO A 125 5.26 3.30 22.85
C PRO A 125 4.22 4.12 23.63
N LEU A 126 4.64 5.06 24.50
CA LEU A 126 3.73 5.91 25.25
C LEU A 126 3.04 6.99 24.41
N TYR A 127 3.49 7.22 23.17
CA TYR A 127 2.86 8.18 22.29
C TYR A 127 1.47 7.74 21.82
N PHE A 128 1.26 6.44 21.60
CA PHE A 128 -0.03 5.91 21.14
C PHE A 128 -1.21 6.25 22.07
N PRO A 129 -1.17 6.03 23.40
CA PRO A 129 -2.26 6.39 24.30
C PRO A 129 -2.49 7.90 24.36
N ILE A 130 -1.43 8.72 24.28
CA ILE A 130 -1.56 10.18 24.34
C ILE A 130 -2.25 10.71 23.08
N TYR A 131 -1.81 10.29 21.89
CA TYR A 131 -2.38 10.74 20.62
C TYR A 131 -3.79 10.19 20.37
N SER A 132 -4.04 8.93 20.74
CA SER A 132 -5.39 8.34 20.64
C SER A 132 -6.38 9.01 21.60
N ALA A 133 -5.98 9.29 22.84
CA ALA A 133 -6.83 10.02 23.79
C ALA A 133 -7.13 11.43 23.29
N THR A 134 -6.11 12.20 22.89
CA THR A 134 -6.30 13.57 22.41
C THR A 134 -7.19 13.63 21.17
N ALA A 135 -6.97 12.75 20.18
CA ALA A 135 -7.84 12.69 19.01
C ALA A 135 -9.30 12.36 19.39
N CYS A 136 -9.52 11.32 20.21
CA CYS A 136 -10.86 10.96 20.67
C CYS A 136 -11.54 12.10 21.44
N GLY A 137 -10.79 12.82 22.29
CA GLY A 137 -11.31 13.98 23.03
C GLY A 137 -11.75 15.13 22.12
N ILE A 138 -10.92 15.49 21.13
CA ILE A 138 -11.22 16.56 20.17
C ILE A 138 -12.46 16.22 19.34
N PHE A 139 -12.56 14.99 18.84
CA PHE A 139 -13.73 14.55 18.06
C PHE A 139 -14.99 14.37 18.90
N ALA A 140 -14.86 14.16 20.21
CA ALA A 140 -15.98 14.06 21.14
C ALA A 140 -16.46 15.42 21.67
N PHE A 141 -15.78 16.52 21.33
CA PHE A 141 -16.17 17.86 21.74
C PHE A 141 -17.66 18.21 21.51
N PRO A 142 -18.26 17.94 20.33
CA PRO A 142 -19.67 18.25 20.09
C PRO A 142 -20.66 17.35 20.83
N LEU A 143 -20.21 16.28 21.52
CA LEU A 143 -21.08 15.43 22.35
C LEU A 143 -21.18 15.92 23.81
N GLY A 144 -20.49 17.00 24.17
CA GLY A 144 -20.47 17.57 25.51
C GLY A 144 -19.40 16.97 26.44
N LEU A 145 -19.29 17.53 27.65
CA LEU A 145 -18.25 17.17 28.64
C LEU A 145 -18.25 15.69 29.02
N TYR A 146 -19.44 15.11 29.24
CA TYR A 146 -19.56 13.69 29.59
C TYR A 146 -19.10 12.77 28.44
N GLY A 147 -19.43 13.14 27.20
CA GLY A 147 -18.97 12.44 26.01
C GLY A 147 -17.45 12.50 25.83
N GLN A 148 -16.83 13.63 26.19
CA GLN A 148 -15.37 13.78 26.14
C GLN A 148 -14.66 12.86 27.14
N ILE A 149 -15.13 12.77 28.38
CA ILE A 149 -14.52 11.88 29.39
C ILE A 149 -14.59 10.42 28.95
N GLN A 150 -15.75 9.99 28.43
CA GLN A 150 -15.91 8.64 27.90
C GLN A 150 -14.97 8.40 26.71
N ALA A 151 -14.91 9.33 25.76
CA ALA A 151 -14.04 9.21 24.60
C ALA A 151 -12.54 9.20 24.95
N LEU A 152 -12.12 10.02 25.93
CA LEU A 152 -10.76 10.02 26.45
C LEU A 152 -10.40 8.69 27.08
N SER A 153 -11.28 8.15 27.94
CA SER A 153 -11.05 6.85 28.59
C SER A 153 -10.94 5.71 27.57
N LEU A 154 -11.74 5.77 26.50
CA LEU A 154 -11.73 4.79 25.43
C LEU A 154 -10.48 4.94 24.55
N GLY A 155 -10.05 6.18 24.27
CA GLY A 155 -8.78 6.45 23.59
C GLY A 155 -7.57 5.96 24.38
N LEU A 156 -7.51 6.25 25.69
CA LEU A 156 -6.43 5.79 26.56
C LEU A 156 -6.35 4.26 26.63
N THR A 157 -7.47 3.58 26.83
CA THR A 157 -7.48 2.11 26.94
C THR A 157 -7.07 1.46 25.61
N THR A 158 -7.61 1.91 24.48
CA THR A 158 -7.23 1.39 23.16
C THR A 158 -5.77 1.67 22.82
N GLY A 159 -5.28 2.89 23.10
CA GLY A 159 -3.87 3.22 22.90
C GLY A 159 -2.93 2.43 23.81
N ALA A 160 -3.32 2.19 25.07
CA ALA A 160 -2.54 1.38 26.01
C ALA A 160 -2.46 -0.09 25.56
N VAL A 161 -3.54 -0.65 24.99
CA VAL A 161 -3.52 -1.99 24.39
C VAL A 161 -2.51 -2.04 23.24
N VAL A 162 -2.52 -1.06 22.34
CA VAL A 162 -1.55 -1.00 21.22
C VAL A 162 -0.11 -0.89 21.74
N SER A 163 0.15 -0.03 22.72
CA SER A 163 1.47 0.07 23.37
C SER A 163 1.91 -1.24 24.00
N GLY A 164 0.99 -1.95 24.66
CA GLY A 164 1.25 -3.27 25.24
C GLY A 164 1.61 -4.31 24.19
N LEU A 165 0.91 -4.32 23.04
CA LEU A 165 1.25 -5.17 21.91
C LEU A 165 2.65 -4.86 21.36
N THR A 166 3.00 -3.58 21.23
CA THR A 166 4.34 -3.19 20.76
C THR A 166 5.43 -3.61 21.74
N TRP A 167 5.15 -3.53 23.04
CA TRP A 167 6.07 -3.99 24.07
C TRP A 167 6.24 -5.51 24.05
N LEU A 168 5.15 -6.25 23.87
CA LEU A 168 5.17 -7.71 23.72
C LEU A 168 5.93 -8.15 22.47
N TYR A 169 5.75 -7.43 21.35
CA TYR A 169 6.51 -7.66 20.12
C TYR A 169 8.00 -7.43 20.32
N ALA A 170 8.38 -6.34 21.01
CA ALA A 170 9.78 -6.06 21.32
C ALA A 170 10.42 -7.14 22.20
N LEU A 171 9.68 -7.62 23.21
CA LEU A 171 10.13 -8.74 24.06
C LEU A 171 10.33 -10.03 23.27
N GLY A 172 9.48 -10.31 22.27
CA GLY A 172 9.63 -11.50 21.43
C GLY A 172 10.85 -11.50 20.51
N HIS A 173 11.46 -10.33 20.28
CA HIS A 173 12.63 -10.17 19.39
C HIS A 173 13.94 -9.90 20.14
N ASP A 174 13.95 -9.93 21.48
CA ASP A 174 15.12 -9.67 22.35
C ASP A 174 15.90 -8.38 21.99
N LYS A 175 15.21 -7.39 21.42
CA LYS A 175 15.79 -6.11 20.98
C LYS A 175 15.13 -4.95 21.70
N SER A 176 15.87 -3.84 21.81
CA SER A 176 15.29 -2.59 22.30
C SER A 176 14.12 -2.17 21.39
N ILE A 177 13.09 -1.55 21.97
CA ILE A 177 11.87 -1.15 21.22
C ILE A 177 12.23 -0.28 20.01
N ASN A 178 13.25 0.57 20.16
CA ASN A 178 13.71 1.44 19.08
C ASN A 178 14.42 0.65 17.97
N ASP A 179 15.27 -0.32 18.31
CA ASP A 179 15.96 -1.14 17.32
C ASP A 179 15.01 -2.09 16.59
N ALA A 180 14.03 -2.66 17.30
CA ALA A 180 12.98 -3.47 16.70
C ALA A 180 12.13 -2.65 15.72
N TYR A 181 11.82 -1.39 16.05
CA TYR A 181 11.12 -0.48 15.15
C TYR A 181 11.96 -0.09 13.92
N ILE A 182 13.25 0.24 14.09
CA ILE A 182 14.14 0.59 12.97
C ILE A 182 14.30 -0.61 12.01
N LEU A 183 14.47 -1.82 12.56
CA LEU A 183 14.54 -3.04 11.76
C LEU A 183 13.26 -3.27 10.97
N PHE A 184 12.11 -3.23 11.66
CA PHE A 184 10.79 -3.37 11.03
C PHE A 184 10.57 -2.33 9.94
N ARG A 185 10.96 -1.08 10.19
CA ARG A 185 10.85 0.00 9.22
C ARG A 185 11.66 -0.29 7.97
N ASN A 186 12.93 -0.65 8.12
CA ASN A 186 13.81 -0.93 6.98
C ASN A 186 13.35 -2.14 6.17
N ASP A 187 12.90 -3.20 6.84
CA ASP A 187 12.40 -4.40 6.16
C ASP A 187 11.11 -4.13 5.40
N TYR A 188 10.20 -3.33 5.99
CA TYR A 188 8.97 -2.95 5.33
C TYR A 188 9.20 -1.98 4.17
N GLU A 189 10.12 -1.02 4.29
CA GLU A 189 10.49 -0.11 3.20
C GLU A 189 11.06 -0.89 2.01
N LYS A 190 11.92 -1.89 2.25
CA LYS A 190 12.40 -2.81 1.20
C LYS A 190 11.27 -3.60 0.53
N GLU A 191 10.33 -4.11 1.31
CA GLU A 191 9.18 -4.82 0.73
C GLU A 191 8.29 -3.88 -0.10
N LEU A 192 8.15 -2.62 0.34
CA LEU A 192 7.38 -1.60 -0.37
C LEU A 192 8.01 -1.23 -1.71
N THR A 193 9.35 -1.08 -1.76
CA THR A 193 10.05 -0.76 -3.01
C THR A 193 9.90 -1.88 -4.03
N ILE A 194 10.13 -3.14 -3.60
CA ILE A 194 9.96 -4.33 -4.45
C ILE A 194 8.53 -4.38 -5.01
N ARG A 195 7.52 -4.29 -4.13
CA ARG A 195 6.12 -4.33 -4.55
C ARG A 195 5.77 -3.20 -5.54
N ASN A 196 6.25 -1.99 -5.31
CA ASN A 196 5.97 -0.86 -6.19
C ASN A 196 6.73 -0.95 -7.53
N GLU A 197 7.91 -1.57 -7.54
CA GLU A 197 8.63 -1.88 -8.77
C GLU A 197 7.90 -2.94 -9.59
N GLU A 198 7.41 -4.00 -8.95
CA GLU A 198 6.54 -4.99 -9.57
C GLU A 198 5.29 -4.33 -10.14
N GLU A 199 4.60 -3.48 -9.37
CA GLU A 199 3.42 -2.76 -9.85
C GLU A 199 3.74 -1.86 -11.05
N ARG A 200 4.90 -1.19 -11.06
CA ARG A 200 5.36 -0.40 -12.21
C ARG A 200 5.66 -1.27 -13.43
N LYS A 201 6.29 -2.43 -13.26
CA LYS A 201 6.50 -3.41 -14.35
C LYS A 201 5.16 -3.87 -14.95
N ILE A 202 4.21 -4.25 -14.09
CA ILE A 202 2.86 -4.66 -14.51
C ILE A 202 2.17 -3.51 -15.26
N MET A 203 2.27 -2.28 -14.76
CA MET A 203 1.61 -1.13 -15.39
C MET A 203 2.21 -0.77 -16.75
N ARG A 204 3.54 -0.93 -16.92
CA ARG A 204 4.22 -0.79 -18.22
C ARG A 204 3.71 -1.85 -19.20
N LEU A 205 3.70 -3.12 -18.80
CA LEU A 205 3.18 -4.21 -19.63
C LEU A 205 1.70 -4.01 -19.99
N MET A 206 0.86 -3.56 -19.06
CA MET A 206 -0.54 -3.24 -19.35
C MET A 206 -0.68 -2.14 -20.41
N LYS A 207 0.22 -1.15 -20.41
CA LYS A 207 0.22 -0.05 -21.37
C LYS A 207 0.74 -0.50 -22.74
N ASP A 208 1.79 -1.31 -22.76
CA ASP A 208 2.44 -1.79 -23.97
C ASP A 208 1.57 -2.83 -24.71
N GLU A 209 0.93 -3.74 -23.97
CA GLU A 209 0.08 -4.80 -24.52
C GLU A 209 -1.43 -4.44 -24.56
N LYS A 210 -1.80 -3.23 -24.12
CA LYS A 210 -3.22 -2.77 -23.99
C LYS A 210 -4.11 -3.76 -23.22
N LEU A 211 -3.58 -4.38 -22.17
CA LEU A 211 -4.34 -5.29 -21.32
C LEU A 211 -5.17 -4.51 -20.30
N TYR A 212 -6.48 -4.78 -20.25
CA TYR A 212 -7.40 -4.13 -19.30
C TYR A 212 -7.37 -4.77 -17.90
N LEU A 213 -6.91 -6.02 -17.79
CA LEU A 213 -6.95 -6.80 -16.56
C LEU A 213 -5.55 -6.95 -15.95
N ARG A 214 -5.46 -6.60 -14.66
CA ARG A 214 -4.21 -6.69 -13.89
C ARG A 214 -3.73 -8.14 -13.73
N SER A 215 -4.67 -9.07 -13.58
CA SER A 215 -4.38 -10.50 -13.38
C SER A 215 -3.73 -11.14 -14.60
N THR A 216 -4.11 -10.74 -15.81
CA THR A 216 -3.52 -11.26 -17.05
C THR A 216 -2.12 -10.70 -17.26
N ALA A 217 -1.90 -9.41 -16.99
CA ALA A 217 -0.57 -8.80 -17.07
C ALA A 217 0.42 -9.40 -16.06
N PHE A 218 -0.04 -9.74 -14.86
CA PHE A 218 0.79 -10.43 -13.86
C PHE A 218 1.24 -11.82 -14.33
N LYS A 219 0.32 -12.61 -14.92
CA LYS A 219 0.67 -13.92 -15.48
C LYS A 219 1.69 -13.81 -16.61
N ARG A 220 1.50 -12.84 -17.52
CA ARG A 220 2.45 -12.55 -18.61
C ARG A 220 3.83 -12.11 -18.11
N LEU A 221 3.88 -11.23 -17.11
CA LEU A 221 5.14 -10.84 -16.48
C LEU A 221 5.89 -12.06 -15.93
N LYS A 222 5.16 -12.96 -15.24
CA LYS A 222 5.74 -14.18 -14.69
C LYS A 222 6.26 -15.12 -15.77
N GLU A 223 5.51 -15.29 -16.87
CA GLU A 223 5.95 -16.07 -18.04
C GLU A 223 7.25 -15.50 -18.65
N ILE A 224 7.35 -14.16 -18.76
CA ILE A 224 8.55 -13.49 -19.30
C ILE A 224 9.75 -13.67 -18.34
N GLU A 225 9.55 -13.49 -17.03
CA GLU A 225 10.62 -13.68 -16.04
C GLU A 225 11.08 -15.15 -16.00
N GLU A 226 10.18 -16.12 -16.15
CA GLU A 226 10.51 -17.54 -16.22
C GLU A 226 11.31 -17.89 -17.50
N GLN A 227 10.92 -17.34 -18.65
CA GLN A 227 11.69 -17.49 -19.90
C GLN A 227 13.09 -16.87 -19.81
N GLN A 228 13.22 -15.70 -19.16
CA GLN A 228 14.52 -15.06 -18.93
C GLN A 228 15.42 -15.90 -18.02
N LEU A 229 14.85 -16.52 -16.97
CA LEU A 229 15.61 -17.40 -16.08
C LEU A 229 16.10 -18.65 -16.81
N LEU A 230 15.26 -19.28 -17.63
CA LEU A 230 15.65 -20.45 -18.42
C LEU A 230 16.79 -20.14 -19.40
N ASN A 231 16.69 -19.05 -20.16
CA ASN A 231 17.76 -18.63 -21.07
C ASN A 231 19.06 -18.29 -20.31
N SER A 232 18.96 -17.68 -19.12
CA SER A 232 20.14 -17.35 -18.30
C SER A 232 20.84 -18.56 -17.68
N VAL A 233 20.15 -19.68 -17.55
CA VAL A 233 20.72 -20.96 -17.08
C VAL A 233 21.39 -21.68 -18.26
N GLU A 234 20.74 -21.70 -19.42
CA GLU A 234 21.30 -22.27 -20.66
C GLU A 234 22.62 -21.56 -21.05
N ASP A 235 22.67 -20.21 -20.95
CA ASP A 235 23.89 -19.44 -21.17
C ASP A 235 25.03 -19.74 -20.16
N ARG A 236 24.71 -20.23 -18.95
CA ARG A 236 25.73 -20.61 -17.95
C ARG A 236 26.30 -22.00 -18.24
N ASP A 237 25.46 -22.93 -18.65
CA ASP A 237 25.87 -24.29 -18.99
C ASP A 237 26.79 -24.28 -20.24
N ASP A 238 26.52 -23.41 -21.23
CA ASP A 238 27.39 -23.22 -22.40
C ASP A 238 28.77 -22.62 -22.06
N VAL A 239 28.85 -21.76 -21.02
CA VAL A 239 30.12 -21.15 -20.57
C VAL A 239 30.97 -22.17 -19.83
N ASP A 240 30.36 -23.01 -18.98
CA ASP A 240 31.06 -24.06 -18.25
C ASP A 240 31.53 -25.19 -19.19
N GLU A 241 30.74 -25.58 -20.19
CA GLU A 241 31.14 -26.59 -21.20
C GLU A 241 32.28 -26.10 -22.14
N SER A 242 32.42 -24.78 -22.33
CA SER A 242 33.54 -24.20 -23.07
C SER A 242 34.88 -24.21 -22.31
N SER A 243 34.83 -24.37 -20.98
CA SER A 243 36.00 -24.31 -20.09
C SER A 243 36.68 -25.66 -19.84
N ASP A 244 36.01 -26.77 -20.19
CA ASP A 244 36.48 -28.14 -19.97
C ASP A 244 37.14 -28.81 -21.20
N LYS A 245 37.51 -28.04 -22.23
CA LYS A 245 38.36 -28.57 -23.32
C LYS A 245 39.84 -28.50 -22.95
N PRO A 246 40.56 -29.63 -22.79
CA PRO A 246 41.99 -29.62 -22.53
C PRO A 246 42.78 -29.13 -23.75
N ALA A 247 43.81 -28.34 -23.46
CA ALA A 247 44.68 -27.64 -24.39
C ALA A 247 45.34 -28.55 -25.45
N GLY A 248 45.30 -28.13 -26.72
CA GLY A 248 46.10 -28.74 -27.78
C GLY A 248 46.10 -27.94 -29.09
N ALA A 249 47.29 -27.46 -29.46
CA ALA A 249 47.73 -26.94 -30.76
C ALA A 249 47.59 -25.43 -31.04
N LYS A 250 48.74 -24.75 -30.86
CA LYS A 250 49.13 -23.49 -31.51
C LYS A 250 48.99 -23.58 -33.03
N LYS A 251 48.45 -22.55 -33.69
CA LYS A 251 49.06 -21.99 -34.89
C LYS A 251 48.67 -20.53 -35.13
N GLN A 252 49.68 -19.68 -35.04
CA GLN A 252 49.73 -18.29 -35.45
C GLN A 252 49.83 -18.24 -36.99
N VAL A 253 48.97 -17.50 -37.70
CA VAL A 253 49.28 -16.87 -39.00
C VAL A 253 48.40 -15.62 -39.18
N ASP A 254 49.06 -14.48 -39.32
CA ASP A 254 48.54 -13.18 -39.76
C ASP A 254 47.92 -13.20 -41.17
N ALA A 255 46.83 -12.47 -41.39
CA ALA A 255 46.60 -11.70 -42.63
C ALA A 255 45.35 -10.79 -42.56
N LYS A 256 45.58 -9.48 -42.39
CA LYS A 256 45.22 -8.39 -43.32
C LYS A 256 43.83 -8.47 -44.01
N LYS A 257 42.94 -7.49 -43.77
CA LYS A 257 42.54 -6.40 -44.71
C LYS A 257 41.23 -5.69 -44.26
N THR A 258 41.19 -4.40 -44.59
CA THR A 258 40.29 -3.27 -44.28
C THR A 258 38.80 -3.39 -44.69
N PRO A 259 37.93 -2.43 -44.24
CA PRO A 259 36.45 -2.47 -44.31
C PRO A 259 35.90 -1.91 -45.65
N PRO A 260 34.57 -1.84 -45.92
CA PRO A 260 33.79 -0.64 -45.52
C PRO A 260 32.25 -0.79 -45.38
N ALA A 261 31.66 0.22 -44.71
CA ALA A 261 30.46 0.98 -45.09
C ALA A 261 29.00 0.47 -44.90
N SER A 262 28.22 1.46 -44.45
CA SER A 262 26.83 1.81 -44.79
C SER A 262 25.65 1.11 -44.09
N ALA A 263 25.05 1.85 -43.15
CA ALA A 263 23.58 1.94 -42.95
C ALA A 263 22.93 2.68 -44.17
N PRO A 264 21.60 2.98 -44.26
CA PRO A 264 20.45 2.73 -43.37
C PRO A 264 19.17 2.30 -44.19
N PRO A 265 17.92 2.81 -43.98
CA PRO A 265 16.90 2.40 -43.00
C PRO A 265 15.52 2.03 -43.62
N ALA A 266 14.58 1.63 -42.74
CA ALA A 266 13.12 1.86 -42.79
C ALA A 266 12.34 1.61 -44.10
N THR A 267 11.44 0.63 -44.06
CA THR A 267 10.22 0.63 -44.89
C THR A 267 8.99 0.46 -44.01
N SER A 268 8.26 1.58 -43.90
CA SER A 268 6.83 1.65 -43.67
C SER A 268 6.06 0.71 -44.61
N VAL A 269 5.15 -0.09 -44.06
CA VAL A 269 4.07 -0.70 -44.84
C VAL A 269 2.75 -0.23 -44.23
N ALA A 270 2.18 0.77 -44.89
CA ALA A 270 0.76 1.03 -44.87
C ALA A 270 0.08 -0.06 -45.71
N VAL A 271 -0.95 -0.71 -45.16
CA VAL A 271 -1.97 -1.41 -45.96
C VAL A 271 -3.31 -0.75 -45.64
N GLU A 272 -3.75 0.03 -46.62
CA GLU A 272 -5.08 0.59 -46.76
C GLU A 272 -5.99 -0.41 -47.50
N LYS A 273 -7.29 -0.36 -47.19
CA LYS A 273 -8.46 -0.90 -47.91
C LYS A 273 -8.74 -2.41 -47.83
N SER A 274 -9.88 -2.73 -47.20
CA SER A 274 -11.03 -3.20 -47.99
C SER A 274 -12.36 -3.02 -47.23
N SER A 275 -13.20 -2.18 -47.80
CA SER A 275 -14.65 -2.09 -47.63
C SER A 275 -15.37 -3.33 -48.21
N ARG A 276 -16.55 -3.66 -47.65
CA ARG A 276 -17.68 -4.51 -48.13
C ARG A 276 -18.06 -5.51 -47.02
N VAL A 277 -19.29 -5.69 -46.56
CA VAL A 277 -20.66 -5.25 -46.90
C VAL A 277 -21.42 -5.14 -45.58
#